data_AF-A0A376EWK7-F1
#
_entry.id   AF-A0A376EWK7-F1
#
_cell.length_a   1.000
_cell.length_b   1.000
_cell.length_c   1.000
_cell.angle_alpha   90.00
_cell.angle_beta   90.00
_cell.angle_gamma   90.00
#
_symmetry.space_group_name_H-M   'P 1'
#
loop_
_entity.id
_entity.type
_entity.pdbx_description
1 polymer ?
#
loop_
_entity_poly.entity_id
_entity_poly.type
_entity_poly.pdbx_seq_one_letter_code
_entity_poly.pdbx_strand_id
1 'polypeptide(L)'
;MSDGDLERLAYNEAISFVCAGIRKGDVVQMVTTIDKRFMAGLAYFLGLRKMGASVVRMGPGVPELQWDSIFRYKPKYLITVPSFLLKMIDYAEKKRSGL
;
A
#
# COMPACT_ATOMS: atom_id res chain seq x y z
N MET A 1 17.68 11.10 -8.30
CA MET A 1 16.61 11.44 -9.25
C MET A 1 16.39 12.93 -9.15
N SER A 2 16.18 13.60 -10.28
CA SER A 2 15.78 14.99 -10.24
C SER A 2 14.34 15.12 -9.74
N ASP A 3 13.95 16.31 -9.30
CA ASP A 3 12.57 16.60 -8.92
C ASP A 3 11.62 16.34 -10.09
N GLY A 4 12.05 16.63 -11.32
CA GLY A 4 11.28 16.32 -12.53
C GLY A 4 11.06 14.83 -12.76
N ASP A 5 12.01 13.97 -12.37
CA ASP A 5 11.82 12.52 -12.45
C ASP A 5 10.85 12.01 -11.39
N LEU A 6 10.91 12.58 -10.18
CA LEU A 6 9.98 12.24 -9.10
C LEU A 6 8.54 12.67 -9.42
N GLU A 7 8.37 13.85 -10.04
CA GLU A 7 7.06 14.35 -10.45
C GLU A 7 6.44 13.48 -11.56
N ARG A 8 7.25 13.08 -12.56
CA ARG A 8 6.82 12.15 -13.61
C ARG A 8 6.41 10.80 -13.02
N LEU A 9 7.18 10.29 -12.06
CA LEU A 9 6.86 9.03 -11.37
C LEU A 9 5.55 9.14 -10.59
N ALA A 10 5.36 10.23 -9.83
CA ALA A 10 4.15 10.48 -9.07
C ALA A 10 2.91 10.59 -9.97
N TYR A 11 3.03 11.29 -11.10
CA TYR A 11 1.95 11.46 -12.07
C TYR A 11 1.53 10.12 -12.70
N ASN A 12 2.51 9.30 -13.12
CA ASN A 12 2.22 8.00 -13.72
C ASN A 12 1.46 7.09 -12.75
N GLU A 13 1.90 7.01 -11.50
CA GLU A 13 1.21 6.19 -10.50
C GLU A 13 -0.16 6.75 -10.12
N ALA A 14 -0.31 8.08 -10.04
CA ALA A 14 -1.60 8.69 -9.79
C ALA A 14 -2.64 8.28 -10.86
N ILE A 15 -2.26 8.23 -12.14
CA ILE A 15 -3.14 7.75 -13.20
C ILE A 15 -3.46 6.26 -13.02
N SER A 16 -2.46 5.42 -12.76
CA SER A 16 -2.65 3.99 -12.51
C SER A 16 -3.64 3.74 -11.37
N PHE A 17 -3.56 4.53 -10.29
CA PHE A 17 -4.47 4.41 -9.16
C PHE A 17 -5.89 4.90 -9.44
N VAL A 18 -6.05 5.96 -10.25
CA VAL A 18 -7.38 6.37 -10.75
C VAL A 18 -8.01 5.22 -11.55
N CYS A 19 -7.25 4.54 -12.40
CA CYS A 19 -7.72 3.36 -13.13
C CYS A 19 -8.10 2.20 -12.19
N ALA A 20 -7.40 2.03 -11.06
CA ALA A 20 -7.77 1.08 -10.01
C ALA A 20 -8.96 1.55 -9.14
N GLY A 21 -9.51 2.74 -9.42
CA GLY A 21 -10.68 3.29 -8.73
C GLY A 21 -10.38 4.04 -7.43
N ILE A 22 -9.11 4.24 -7.08
CA ILE A 22 -8.71 5.01 -5.89
C ILE A 22 -9.07 6.48 -6.11
N ARG A 23 -9.65 7.10 -5.07
CA ARG A 23 -10.08 8.51 -5.10
C ARG A 23 -9.42 9.31 -3.98
N LYS A 24 -9.48 10.64 -4.12
CA LYS A 24 -9.10 11.57 -3.05
C LYS A 24 -9.84 11.22 -1.76
N GLY A 25 -9.11 11.16 -0.65
CA GLY A 25 -9.65 10.81 0.67
C GLY A 25 -9.76 9.31 0.95
N ASP A 26 -9.60 8.43 -0.04
CA ASP A 26 -9.54 6.98 0.23
C ASP A 26 -8.31 6.66 1.10
N VAL A 27 -8.46 5.69 1.98
CA VAL A 27 -7.38 5.17 2.83
C VAL A 27 -6.77 3.94 2.17
N VAL A 28 -5.45 3.97 1.97
CA VAL A 28 -4.68 2.91 1.33
C VAL A 28 -3.61 2.41 2.29
N GLN A 29 -3.58 1.10 2.54
CA GLN A 29 -2.49 0.48 3.28
C GLN A 29 -1.40 0.01 2.30
N MET A 30 -0.17 0.42 2.56
CA MET A 30 0.98 0.10 1.73
C MET A 30 1.97 -0.76 2.51
N VAL A 31 2.15 -1.99 2.01
CA VAL A 31 3.00 -3.03 2.59
C VAL A 31 4.38 -3.07 1.92
N THR A 32 4.55 -2.32 0.82
CA THR A 32 5.84 -2.21 0.15
C THR A 32 6.77 -1.24 0.87
N THR A 33 8.06 -1.54 0.81
CA THR A 33 9.13 -0.68 1.35
C THR A 33 9.31 0.56 0.47
N ILE A 34 9.83 1.66 1.00
CA ILE A 34 10.25 2.84 0.22
C ILE A 34 11.79 2.94 0.17
N ASP A 35 12.48 2.17 1.01
CA ASP A 35 13.92 2.12 1.15
C ASP A 35 14.58 1.07 0.24
N LYS A 36 15.89 0.84 0.42
CA LYS A 36 16.66 -0.24 -0.24
C LYS A 36 16.55 -0.29 -1.77
N ARG A 37 16.49 0.88 -2.41
CA ARG A 37 16.42 1.02 -3.89
C ARG A 37 15.14 0.44 -4.50
N PHE A 38 14.07 0.24 -3.70
CA PHE A 38 12.78 -0.20 -4.22
C PHE A 38 11.96 0.99 -4.78
N MET A 39 12.25 1.35 -6.02
CA MET A 39 11.68 2.54 -6.66
C MET A 39 10.16 2.53 -6.78
N ALA A 40 9.55 1.36 -6.97
CA ALA A 40 8.10 1.23 -7.09
C ALA A 40 7.38 1.68 -5.80
N GLY A 41 7.94 1.38 -4.62
CA GLY A 41 7.32 1.81 -3.37
C GLY A 41 7.37 3.34 -3.17
N LEU A 42 8.44 3.99 -3.62
CA LEU A 42 8.51 5.45 -3.66
C LEU A 42 7.49 6.02 -4.65
N ALA A 43 7.37 5.41 -5.84
CA ALA A 43 6.40 5.78 -6.86
C ALA A 43 4.97 5.74 -6.32
N TYR A 44 4.58 4.61 -5.72
CA TYR A 44 3.25 4.41 -5.15
C TYR A 44 2.93 5.44 -4.08
N PHE A 45 3.88 5.70 -3.17
CA PHE A 45 3.71 6.71 -2.14
C PHE A 45 3.48 8.12 -2.73
N LEU A 46 4.30 8.52 -3.71
CA LEU A 46 4.20 9.83 -4.34
C LEU A 46 2.89 9.96 -5.14
N GLY A 47 2.49 8.94 -5.88
CA GLY A 47 1.23 8.93 -6.63
C GLY A 47 0.00 9.04 -5.73
N LEU A 48 -0.06 8.25 -4.65
CA LEU A 48 -1.14 8.35 -3.66
C LEU A 48 -1.21 9.74 -3.02
N ARG A 49 -0.06 10.32 -2.66
CA ARG A 49 -0.01 11.69 -2.12
C ARG A 49 -0.48 12.72 -3.12
N LYS A 50 -0.07 12.60 -4.39
CA LYS A 50 -0.48 13.50 -5.47
C LYS A 50 -2.00 13.51 -5.67
N MET A 51 -2.66 12.36 -5.53
CA MET A 51 -4.12 12.25 -5.59
C MET A 51 -4.85 12.77 -4.34
N GLY A 52 -4.14 13.01 -3.24
CA GLY A 52 -4.74 13.32 -1.95
C GLY A 52 -5.41 12.11 -1.28
N ALA A 53 -4.91 10.90 -1.53
CA ALA A 53 -5.27 9.71 -0.77
C ALA A 53 -4.49 9.64 0.55
N SER A 54 -5.06 9.02 1.58
CA SER A 54 -4.39 8.78 2.85
C SER A 54 -3.60 7.48 2.80
N VAL A 55 -2.34 7.50 3.23
CA VAL A 55 -1.45 6.32 3.15
C VAL A 55 -1.06 5.82 4.52
N VAL A 56 -1.45 4.59 4.85
CA VAL A 56 -0.96 3.85 6.02
C VAL A 56 0.28 3.08 5.60
N ARG A 57 1.45 3.61 5.96
CA ARG A 57 2.75 3.00 5.62
C ARG A 57 3.15 1.99 6.68
N MET A 58 3.21 0.72 6.30
CA MET A 58 3.61 -0.36 7.21
C MET A 58 4.95 -1.00 6.81
N GLY A 59 5.41 -0.80 5.57
CA GLY A 59 6.57 -1.52 5.04
C GLY A 59 6.35 -3.04 4.99
N PRO A 60 7.39 -3.82 4.64
CA PRO A 60 7.31 -5.27 4.68
C PRO A 60 7.34 -5.69 6.15
N GLY A 61 6.30 -6.35 6.63
CA GLY A 61 6.15 -6.65 8.06
C GLY A 61 5.57 -8.04 8.31
N VAL A 62 5.43 -8.39 9.58
CA VAL A 62 4.75 -9.62 9.98
C VAL A 62 3.23 -9.49 9.73
N PRO A 63 2.54 -10.59 9.34
CA PRO A 63 1.10 -10.56 9.06
C PRO A 63 0.25 -9.95 10.17
N GLU A 64 0.59 -10.21 11.44
CA GLU A 64 -0.13 -9.68 12.61
C GLU A 64 -0.22 -8.16 12.63
N LEU A 65 0.90 -7.44 12.46
CA LEU A 65 0.89 -5.97 12.43
C LEU A 65 0.10 -5.42 11.25
N GLN A 66 0.17 -6.09 10.10
CA GLN A 66 -0.59 -5.70 8.91
C GLN A 66 -2.09 -5.92 9.14
N TRP A 67 -2.45 -7.02 9.79
CA TRP A 67 -3.81 -7.39 10.14
C TRP A 67 -4.40 -6.35 11.11
N ASP A 68 -3.71 -6.06 12.21
CA ASP A 68 -4.15 -5.06 13.18
C ASP A 68 -4.37 -3.68 12.54
N SER A 69 -3.48 -3.29 11.61
CA SER A 69 -3.59 -2.06 10.84
C SER A 69 -4.86 -2.01 9.97
N ILE A 70 -5.22 -3.12 9.33
CA ILE A 70 -6.46 -3.23 8.55
C ILE A 70 -7.68 -2.99 9.45
N PHE A 71 -7.71 -3.57 10.65
CA PHE A 71 -8.84 -3.38 11.57
C PHE A 71 -8.89 -1.97 12.15
N ARG A 72 -7.73 -1.36 12.42
CA ARG A 72 -7.63 -0.02 13.01
C ARG A 72 -7.99 1.09 12.01
N TYR A 73 -7.45 1.03 10.81
CA TYR A 73 -7.55 2.12 9.84
C TYR A 73 -8.58 1.89 8.73
N LYS A 74 -9.14 0.67 8.65
CA LYS A 74 -10.15 0.29 7.65
C LYS A 74 -9.78 0.74 6.23
N PRO A 75 -8.57 0.41 5.74
CA PRO A 75 -8.15 0.79 4.41
C PRO A 75 -9.09 0.16 3.37
N LYS A 76 -9.46 0.94 2.35
CA LYS A 76 -10.27 0.46 1.24
C LYS A 76 -9.42 -0.28 0.19
N TYR A 77 -8.13 0.05 0.13
CA TYR A 77 -7.18 -0.55 -0.81
C TYR A 77 -5.93 -1.04 -0.09
N LEU A 78 -5.34 -2.09 -0.64
CA LEU A 78 -4.08 -2.66 -0.20
C LEU A 78 -3.08 -2.69 -1.36
N ILE A 79 -1.93 -2.05 -1.19
CA ILE A 79 -0.78 -2.20 -2.09
C ILE A 79 0.17 -3.21 -1.47
N THR A 80 0.26 -4.38 -2.08
CA THR A 80 1.04 -5.52 -1.60
C THR A 80 1.60 -6.34 -2.76
N VAL A 81 2.53 -7.25 -2.47
CA VAL A 81 2.97 -8.27 -3.42
C VAL A 81 2.13 -9.54 -3.26
N PRO A 82 1.86 -10.30 -4.35
CA PRO A 82 0.99 -11.47 -4.29
C PRO A 82 1.40 -12.53 -3.25
N SER A 83 2.71 -12.80 -3.13
CA SER A 83 3.23 -13.78 -2.18
C SER A 83 2.98 -13.40 -0.72
N PHE A 84 2.93 -12.10 -0.40
CA PHE A 84 2.62 -11.64 0.94
C PHE A 84 1.12 -11.67 1.22
N LEU A 85 0.29 -11.42 0.20
CA LEU A 85 -1.16 -11.57 0.33
C LEU A 85 -1.54 -13.01 0.73
N LEU A 86 -0.87 -14.02 0.17
CA LEU A 86 -1.07 -15.42 0.58
C LEU A 86 -0.75 -15.64 2.06
N LYS A 87 0.31 -15.01 2.60
CA LYS A 87 0.64 -15.08 4.04
C LYS A 87 -0.42 -14.41 4.90
N MET A 88 -1.02 -13.32 4.42
CA MET A 88 -2.12 -12.64 5.11
C MET A 88 -3.39 -13.51 5.16
N ILE A 89 -3.68 -14.22 4.06
CA ILE A 89 -4.81 -15.16 4.00
C ILE A 89 -4.59 -16.32 4.98
N ASP A 90 -3.42 -16.97 4.95
CA ASP A 90 -3.08 -18.06 5.89
C ASP A 90 -3.16 -17.61 7.36
N TYR A 91 -2.65 -16.41 7.67
CA TYR A 91 -2.77 -15.82 9.01
C TYR A 91 -4.24 -15.62 9.42
N ALA A 92 -5.07 -15.09 8.51
CA ALA A 92 -6.50 -14.87 8.75
C ALA A 92 -7.24 -16.18 9.00
N GLU A 93 -6.95 -17.21 8.21
CA GLU A 93 -7.57 -18.53 8.34
C GLU A 93 -7.20 -19.20 9.66
N LYS A 94 -5.93 -19.15 10.08
CA LYS A 94 -5.48 -19.66 11.38
C LYS A 94 -6.15 -18.94 12.55
N LYS A 95 -6.28 -17.61 12.48
CA LYS A 95 -7.03 -16.81 13.46
C LYS A 95 -8.51 -17.20 13.52
N ARG A 96 -9.13 -17.52 12.38
CA ARG A 96 -10.52 -17.95 12.29
C ARG A 96 -10.74 -19.37 12.85
N SER A 97 -9.81 -20.29 12.59
CA SER A 97 -9.87 -21.68 13.07
C SER A 97 -9.48 -21.86 14.54
N GLY A 98 -9.06 -20.77 15.22
CA GLY A 98 -8.83 -20.72 16.66
C GLY A 98 -10.05 -20.33 17.49
N LEU A 99 -11.25 -20.39 16.89
CA LEU A 99 -12.55 -20.48 17.59
C LEU A 99 -12.87 -21.95 17.88
#